data_AF-T1H247-F1
#
_entry.id   AF-T1H247-F1
#
_cell.length_a   1.000
_cell.length_b   1.000
_cell.length_c   1.000
_cell.angle_alpha   90.00
_cell.angle_beta   90.00
_cell.angle_gamma   90.00
#
_symmetry.space_group_name_H-M   'P 1'
#
loop_
_entity.id
_entity.type
_entity.pdbx_description
1 polymer ?
#
loop_
_entity_poly.entity_id
_entity_poly.type
_entity_poly.pdbx_seq_one_letter_code
_entity_poly.pdbx_strand_id
1 'polypeptide(L)'
;MEYQHKSILKYSSKNAENQFNESELIGLSREERRRRRRATLKYRTAHATRERIRVEAFNMSFLQLRKLLPTLPPDKKLSKIEILKLAICYIAYLKHVIEN
;
A
#
# COMPACT_ATOMS: atom_id res chain seq x y z
N MET A 1 5.24 14.68 8.47
CA MET A 1 4.92 13.48 7.66
C MET A 1 3.66 13.64 6.79
N GLU A 2 2.65 14.43 7.20
CA GLU A 2 1.49 14.78 6.33
C GLU A 2 1.84 15.52 5.03
N TYR A 3 2.94 16.29 5.03
CA TYR A 3 3.37 17.10 3.90
C TYR A 3 3.78 16.28 2.65
N GLN A 4 4.26 15.03 2.81
CA GLN A 4 4.57 14.16 1.66
C GLN A 4 3.32 13.52 1.04
N HIS A 5 2.25 13.31 1.82
CA HIS A 5 1.04 12.69 1.29
C HIS A 5 0.24 13.68 0.41
N LYS A 6 0.22 14.97 0.80
CA LYS A 6 -0.39 16.05 0.00
C LYS A 6 0.38 16.33 -1.30
N SER A 7 1.70 16.15 -1.32
CA SER A 7 2.52 16.41 -2.52
C SER A 7 2.34 15.37 -3.62
N ILE A 8 2.18 14.08 -3.27
CA ILE A 8 1.94 13.00 -4.24
C ILE A 8 0.61 13.17 -4.98
N LEU A 9 -0.47 13.50 -4.24
CA LEU A 9 -1.79 13.75 -4.83
C LEU A 9 -1.75 14.97 -5.78
N LYS A 10 -0.96 16.01 -5.43
CA LYS A 10 -0.80 17.21 -6.24
C LYS A 10 0.08 16.99 -7.49
N TYR A 11 1.09 16.11 -7.40
CA TYR A 11 1.97 15.75 -8.53
C TYR A 11 1.23 14.92 -9.60
N SER A 12 0.31 14.03 -9.20
CA SER A 12 -0.48 13.23 -10.15
C SER A 12 -1.50 14.05 -10.94
N SER A 13 -1.94 15.21 -10.44
CA SER A 13 -2.91 16.07 -11.13
C SER A 13 -2.31 16.92 -12.25
N LYS A 14 -0.99 17.20 -12.22
CA LYS A 14 -0.37 18.13 -13.19
C LYS A 14 -0.02 17.51 -14.55
N ASN A 15 0.04 16.18 -14.68
CA ASN A 15 0.44 15.51 -15.93
C ASN A 15 -0.67 14.66 -16.56
N ALA A 16 -1.93 15.04 -16.40
CA ALA A 16 -3.08 14.26 -16.86
C ALA A 16 -3.98 15.02 -17.85
N GLU A 17 -3.41 15.90 -18.68
CA GLU A 17 -4.08 16.33 -19.91
C GLU A 17 -3.98 15.20 -20.93
N ASN A 18 -4.94 14.29 -20.87
CA ASN A 18 -5.30 13.48 -22.01
C ASN A 18 -6.71 13.94 -22.39
N GLN A 19 -6.79 14.86 -23.36
CA GLN A 19 -8.05 15.31 -23.95
C GLN A 19 -8.65 14.15 -24.73
N PHE A 20 -9.39 13.27 -24.04
CA PHE A 20 -10.26 12.33 -24.72
C PHE A 20 -11.49 13.08 -25.19
N ASN A 21 -11.68 13.14 -26.50
CA ASN A 21 -12.86 13.73 -27.10
C ASN A 21 -14.11 12.96 -26.67
N GLU A 22 -15.05 13.65 -26.03
CA GLU A 22 -16.29 13.07 -25.50
C GLU A 22 -17.15 12.43 -26.61
N SER A 23 -16.99 12.90 -27.85
CA SER A 23 -17.59 12.35 -29.07
C SER A 23 -17.16 10.91 -29.38
N GLU A 24 -15.95 10.48 -28.99
CA GLU A 24 -15.48 9.10 -29.21
C GLU A 24 -16.13 8.07 -28.28
N LEU A 25 -16.93 8.51 -27.30
CA LEU A 25 -17.63 7.65 -26.35
C LEU A 25 -19.06 7.31 -26.80
N ILE A 26 -19.58 8.00 -27.82
CA ILE A 26 -20.91 7.79 -28.38
C ILE A 26 -20.93 6.45 -29.13
N GLY A 27 -21.97 5.62 -28.88
CA GLY A 27 -22.09 4.28 -29.48
C GLY A 27 -21.29 3.16 -28.81
N LEU A 28 -20.37 3.46 -27.89
CA LEU A 28 -19.61 2.42 -27.18
C LEU A 28 -20.45 1.67 -26.14
N SER A 29 -20.28 0.35 -26.09
CA SER A 29 -20.74 -0.49 -24.97
C SER A 29 -20.15 0.00 -23.63
N ARG A 30 -20.89 -0.27 -22.54
CA ARG A 30 -20.42 0.00 -21.16
C ARG A 30 -19.05 -0.61 -20.89
N GLU A 31 -18.78 -1.79 -21.44
CA GLU A 31 -17.51 -2.48 -21.24
C GLU A 31 -16.36 -1.80 -21.99
N GLU A 32 -16.62 -1.36 -23.23
CA GLU A 32 -15.63 -0.66 -24.06
C GLU A 32 -15.22 0.69 -23.44
N ARG A 33 -16.19 1.42 -22.86
CA ARG A 33 -15.92 2.64 -22.08
C ARG A 33 -15.07 2.37 -20.83
N ARG A 34 -15.26 1.23 -20.16
CA ARG A 34 -14.44 0.85 -19.00
C ARG A 34 -13.02 0.49 -19.40
N ARG A 35 -12.86 -0.28 -20.48
CA ARG A 35 -11.54 -0.64 -21.04
C ARG A 35 -10.74 0.59 -21.42
N ARG A 36 -11.31 1.51 -22.22
CA ARG A 36 -10.65 2.76 -22.60
C ARG A 36 -10.24 3.60 -21.39
N ARG A 37 -11.14 3.75 -20.40
CA ARG A 37 -10.82 4.47 -19.15
C ARG A 37 -9.63 3.84 -18.41
N ARG A 38 -9.61 2.52 -18.27
CA ARG A 38 -8.52 1.79 -17.61
C ARG A 38 -7.19 1.89 -18.36
N ALA A 39 -7.25 2.01 -19.69
CA ALA A 39 -6.08 2.22 -20.55
C ALA A 39 -5.52 3.66 -20.48
N THR A 40 -6.20 4.61 -19.86
CA THR A 40 -5.66 5.97 -19.71
C THR A 40 -4.50 6.01 -18.71
N LEU A 41 -3.50 6.85 -19.00
CA LEU A 41 -2.39 7.09 -18.07
C LEU A 41 -2.90 7.57 -16.71
N LYS A 42 -3.84 8.51 -16.70
CA LYS A 42 -4.50 9.04 -15.49
C LYS A 42 -5.08 7.94 -14.61
N TYR A 43 -5.78 6.96 -15.19
CA TYR A 43 -6.33 5.85 -14.43
C TYR A 43 -5.23 4.96 -13.86
N ARG A 44 -4.24 4.59 -14.69
CA ARG A 44 -3.13 3.73 -14.26
C ARG A 44 -2.30 4.36 -13.15
N THR A 45 -1.94 5.64 -13.26
CA THR A 45 -1.15 6.35 -12.25
C THR A 45 -1.93 6.52 -10.96
N ALA A 46 -3.22 6.87 -11.02
CA ALA A 46 -4.09 6.93 -9.84
C ALA A 46 -4.21 5.56 -9.15
N HIS A 47 -4.36 4.47 -9.92
CA HIS A 47 -4.42 3.12 -9.38
C HIS A 47 -3.10 2.70 -8.73
N ALA A 48 -1.97 2.91 -9.41
CA ALA A 48 -0.64 2.63 -8.87
C ALA A 48 -0.36 3.42 -7.58
N THR A 49 -0.80 4.68 -7.53
CA THR A 49 -0.66 5.53 -6.33
C THR A 49 -1.45 4.99 -5.15
N ARG A 50 -2.72 4.62 -5.37
CA ARG A 50 -3.56 3.99 -4.33
C ARG A 50 -2.93 2.70 -3.80
N GLU A 51 -2.43 1.86 -4.70
CA GLU A 51 -1.80 0.60 -4.30
C GLU A 51 -0.51 0.83 -3.51
N ARG A 52 0.31 1.81 -3.91
CA ARG A 52 1.51 2.19 -3.15
C ARG A 52 1.17 2.64 -1.73
N ILE A 53 0.14 3.47 -1.56
CA ILE A 53 -0.32 3.92 -0.23
C ILE A 53 -0.80 2.73 0.60
N ARG A 54 -1.56 1.80 0.00
CA ARG A 54 -2.03 0.57 0.67
C ARG A 54 -0.86 -0.27 1.18
N VAL A 55 0.16 -0.48 0.33
CA VAL A 55 1.35 -1.26 0.67
C VAL A 55 2.21 -0.53 1.72
N GLU A 56 2.32 0.79 1.64
CA GLU A 56 3.03 1.60 2.64
C GLU A 56 2.37 1.47 4.02
N ALA A 57 1.04 1.61 4.10
CA ALA A 57 0.28 1.40 5.33
C ALA A 57 0.51 0.00 5.92
N PHE A 58 0.46 -1.04 5.08
CA PHE A 58 0.76 -2.41 5.48
C PHE A 58 2.19 -2.59 6.02
N ASN A 59 3.19 -2.01 5.33
CA ASN A 59 4.58 -2.07 5.76
C ASN A 59 4.79 -1.31 7.09
N MET A 60 4.08 -0.21 7.31
CA MET A 60 4.11 0.50 8.60
C MET A 60 3.57 -0.36 9.74
N SER A 61 2.48 -1.11 9.53
CA SER A 61 1.98 -2.08 10.53
C SER A 61 3.01 -3.17 10.84
N PHE A 62 3.72 -3.68 9.83
CA PHE A 62 4.82 -4.64 10.03
C PHE A 62 5.99 -4.05 10.83
N LEU A 63 6.32 -2.77 10.60
CA LEU A 63 7.35 -2.07 11.36
C LEU A 63 6.94 -1.88 12.82
N GLN A 64 5.67 -1.55 13.08
CA GLN A 64 5.16 -1.45 14.46
C GLN A 64 5.21 -2.81 15.18
N LEU A 65 4.78 -3.88 14.50
CA LEU A 65 4.90 -5.23 15.06
C LEU A 65 6.36 -5.58 15.38
N ARG A 66 7.30 -5.32 14.45
CA ARG A 66 8.73 -5.60 14.64
C ARG A 66 9.32 -4.92 15.89
N LYS A 67 8.87 -3.72 16.24
CA LYS A 67 9.37 -2.98 17.43
C LYS A 67 9.00 -3.66 18.75
N LEU A 68 7.93 -4.46 18.77
CA LEU A 68 7.48 -5.19 19.95
C LEU A 68 8.20 -6.53 20.12
N LEU A 69 8.94 -6.99 19.11
CA LEU A 69 9.55 -8.31 19.12
C LEU A 69 10.97 -8.26 19.70
N PRO A 70 11.32 -9.16 20.63
CA PRO A 70 12.67 -9.24 21.18
C PRO A 70 13.64 -9.82 20.13
N THR A 71 14.76 -9.14 19.90
CA THR A 71 15.83 -9.60 19.00
C THR A 71 17.21 -9.31 19.56
N LEU A 72 18.17 -10.19 19.27
CA LEU A 72 19.59 -9.98 19.51
C LEU A 72 20.37 -10.07 18.18
N PRO A 73 21.06 -9.00 17.73
CA PRO A 73 21.05 -7.65 18.29
C PRO A 73 19.68 -6.94 18.10
N PRO A 74 19.39 -5.84 18.83
CA PRO A 74 18.11 -5.12 18.76
C PRO A 74 17.72 -4.65 17.34
N ASP A 75 18.70 -4.37 16.51
CA ASP A 75 18.57 -3.88 15.13
C ASP A 75 18.58 -4.99 14.08
N LYS A 76 18.54 -6.28 14.49
CA LYS A 76 18.47 -7.42 13.57
C LYS A 76 17.36 -7.22 12.53
N LYS A 77 17.72 -7.20 11.25
CA LYS A 77 16.75 -7.15 10.16
C LYS A 77 15.99 -8.47 10.09
N LEU A 78 14.67 -8.40 10.14
CA LEU A 78 13.78 -9.55 10.00
C LEU A 78 12.96 -9.41 8.72
N SER A 79 12.82 -10.50 7.99
CA SER A 79 11.84 -10.64 6.91
C SER A 79 10.41 -10.67 7.47
N LYS A 80 9.41 -10.46 6.60
CA LYS A 80 7.99 -10.49 7.00
C LYS A 80 7.58 -11.82 7.62
N ILE A 81 8.09 -12.94 7.09
CA ILE A 81 7.78 -14.27 7.63
C ILE A 81 8.43 -14.47 9.00
N GLU A 82 9.65 -14.00 9.20
CA GLU A 82 10.32 -14.07 10.51
C GLU A 82 9.60 -13.23 11.56
N ILE A 83 9.13 -12.03 11.21
CA ILE A 83 8.32 -11.18 12.10
C ILE A 83 7.07 -11.93 12.56
N LEU A 84 6.34 -12.57 11.64
CA LEU A 84 5.13 -13.32 11.99
C LEU A 84 5.43 -14.52 12.88
N LYS A 85 6.43 -15.32 12.54
CA LYS A 85 6.84 -16.49 13.35
C LYS A 85 7.28 -16.07 14.75
N LEU A 86 8.11 -15.04 14.85
CA LEU A 86 8.61 -14.55 16.13
C LEU A 86 7.48 -13.94 16.99
N ALA A 87 6.52 -13.24 16.38
CA ALA A 87 5.34 -12.74 17.09
C ALA A 87 4.51 -13.88 17.71
N ILE A 88 4.26 -14.96 16.97
CA ILE A 88 3.54 -16.14 17.47
C ILE A 88 4.31 -16.76 18.64
N CYS A 89 5.62 -17.00 18.48
CA CYS A 89 6.45 -17.56 19.56
C CYS A 89 6.47 -16.65 20.79
N TYR A 90 6.54 -15.33 20.61
CA TYR A 90 6.61 -14.39 21.72
C TYR A 90 5.30 -14.30 22.49
N ILE A 91 4.15 -14.32 21.80
CA ILE A 91 2.83 -14.43 22.46
C ILE A 91 2.75 -15.72 23.28
N ALA A 92 3.17 -16.86 22.72
CA ALA A 92 3.16 -18.14 23.43
C ALA A 92 4.07 -18.13 24.67
N TYR A 93 5.26 -17.54 24.54
CA TYR A 93 6.20 -17.36 25.65
C TYR A 93 5.59 -16.51 26.77
N LEU A 94 5.01 -15.35 26.45
CA LEU A 94 4.41 -14.47 27.44
C LEU A 94 3.23 -15.13 28.16
N LYS A 95 2.40 -15.91 27.45
CA LYS A 95 1.33 -16.70 28.08
C LYS A 95 1.89 -17.71 29.08
N HIS A 96 2.91 -18.47 28.69
CA HIS A 96 3.56 -19.43 29.56
C HIS A 96 4.15 -18.77 30.83
N VAL A 97 4.75 -17.58 30.70
CA VAL A 97 5.32 -16.84 31.85
C VAL A 97 4.25 -16.29 32.80
N ILE A 98 3.03 -16.03 32.33
CA ILE A 98 1.94 -15.50 33.15
C ILE A 98 1.13 -16.63 33.82
N GLU A 99 1.00 -17.78 33.16
CA GLU A 99 0.20 -18.92 33.63
C GLU A 99 0.98 -19.85 34.59
N ASN A 100 2.30 -19.69 34.70
CA ASN A 100 3.15 -20.36 35.69
C ASN A 100 3.66 -19.37 36.73
#